data_AF-A0A9P4P434-F1
#
_entry.id   AF-A0A9P4P434-F1
#
_cell.length_a   1.000
_cell.length_b   1.000
_cell.length_c   1.000
_cell.angle_alpha   90.00
_cell.angle_beta   90.00
_cell.angle_gamma   90.00
#
_symmetry.space_group_name_H-M   'P 1'
#
loop_
_entity.id
_entity.type
_entity.pdbx_description
1 polymer ?
#
loop_
_entity_poly.entity_id
_entity_poly.type
_entity_poly.pdbx_seq_one_letter_code
_entity_poly.pdbx_strand_id
1 'polypeptide(L)'
;MGMKALKSVGRALGDSGAWKKLANPTVSRGKTAWPKSNAELENIGVRFDYDEEVTQNGVVYHKFQCQPNAGKISASLKAWREKHGGTHAVMTTILVRKNATKSEVLQAVDGALNNVNA
;
A
#
# COMPACT_ATOMS: atom_id res chain seq x y z
N MET A 1 8.77 16.32 3.38
CA MET A 1 7.82 15.80 4.39
C MET A 1 6.83 14.90 3.67
N GLY A 2 6.60 13.68 4.17
CA GLY A 2 5.65 12.74 3.56
C GLY A 2 4.21 13.27 3.51
N MET A 3 3.44 12.81 2.53
CA MET A 3 2.05 13.23 2.30
C MET A 3 1.14 12.95 3.51
N LYS A 4 0.50 13.98 4.07
CA LYS A 4 -0.38 13.86 5.26
C LYS A 4 -1.50 12.82 5.09
N ALA A 5 -2.06 12.71 3.89
CA ALA A 5 -3.14 11.76 3.58
C ALA A 5 -2.73 10.29 3.76
N LEU A 6 -1.44 9.97 3.74
CA LEU A 6 -0.94 8.60 3.88
C LEU A 6 -0.61 8.20 5.33
N LYS A 7 -0.60 9.15 6.27
CA LYS A 7 -0.17 8.90 7.66
C LYS A 7 -1.08 7.95 8.45
N SER A 8 -2.36 7.85 8.06
CA SER A 8 -3.33 6.97 8.73
C SER A 8 -3.34 5.54 8.18
N VAL A 9 -2.64 5.28 7.08
CA VAL A 9 -2.74 4.01 6.34
C VAL A 9 -2.19 2.84 7.14
N GLY A 10 -1.02 2.97 7.77
CA GLY A 10 -0.45 1.93 8.63
C GLY A 10 -1.37 1.57 9.80
N ARG A 11 -1.95 2.59 10.45
CA ARG A 11 -2.94 2.37 11.52
C ARG A 11 -4.17 1.61 11.00
N ALA A 12 -4.77 2.05 9.89
CA ALA A 12 -5.95 1.39 9.31
C ALA A 12 -5.66 -0.07 8.91
N LEU A 13 -4.49 -0.34 8.35
CA LEU A 13 -4.03 -1.70 8.03
C LEU A 13 -3.87 -2.57 9.30
N GLY A 14 -3.31 -1.98 10.36
CA GLY A 14 -3.09 -2.65 11.63
C GLY A 14 -4.38 -2.98 12.38
N ASP A 15 -5.31 -2.03 12.43
CA ASP A 15 -6.59 -2.12 13.15
C ASP A 15 -7.56 -3.09 12.44
N SER A 16 -7.54 -3.15 11.11
CA SER A 16 -8.37 -4.08 10.32
C SER A 16 -7.86 -5.53 10.33
N GLY A 17 -6.65 -5.80 10.86
CA GLY A 17 -6.02 -7.11 10.77
C GLY A 17 -5.55 -7.50 9.36
N ALA A 18 -5.69 -6.61 8.38
CA ALA A 18 -5.33 -6.86 7.00
C ALA A 18 -3.82 -6.97 6.75
N TRP A 19 -2.98 -6.62 7.72
CA TRP A 19 -1.53 -6.88 7.68
C TRP A 19 -1.21 -8.35 7.35
N LYS A 20 -2.05 -9.31 7.76
CA LYS A 20 -1.91 -10.74 7.43
C LYS A 20 -1.95 -11.00 5.92
N LYS A 21 -2.76 -10.23 5.18
CA LYS A 21 -2.89 -10.31 3.71
C LYS A 21 -1.64 -9.80 2.99
N LEU A 22 -0.85 -8.96 3.66
CA LEU A 22 0.42 -8.46 3.13
C LEU A 22 1.58 -9.40 3.48
N ALA A 23 1.56 -9.98 4.69
CA ALA A 23 2.55 -10.97 5.12
C ALA A 23 2.45 -12.29 4.33
N ASN A 24 1.23 -12.66 3.92
CA ASN A 24 0.92 -13.88 3.17
C ASN A 24 -0.21 -13.60 2.15
N PRO A 25 0.10 -12.97 1.01
CA PRO A 25 -0.88 -12.65 -0.01
C PRO A 25 -1.43 -13.90 -0.68
N THR A 26 -2.75 -13.93 -0.85
CA THR A 26 -3.47 -14.98 -1.60
C THR A 26 -3.97 -14.50 -2.96
N VAL A 27 -3.78 -13.22 -3.26
CA VAL A 27 -4.20 -12.61 -4.53
C VAL A 27 -3.15 -12.87 -5.60
N SER A 28 -3.59 -12.97 -6.86
CA SER A 28 -2.68 -13.04 -7.99
C SER A 28 -2.06 -11.67 -8.31
N ARG A 29 -0.99 -11.70 -9.10
CA ARG A 29 -0.32 -10.49 -9.61
C ARG A 29 -1.30 -9.51 -10.26
N GLY A 30 -1.11 -8.22 -10.00
CA GLY A 30 -1.93 -7.12 -10.50
C GLY A 30 -3.28 -6.98 -9.80
N LYS A 31 -3.56 -7.77 -8.76
CA LYS A 31 -4.80 -7.66 -7.98
C LYS A 31 -4.55 -6.98 -6.64
N THR A 32 -5.53 -6.20 -6.22
CA THR A 32 -5.50 -5.51 -4.93
C THR A 32 -5.50 -6.49 -3.77
N ALA A 33 -4.45 -6.49 -2.95
CA ALA A 33 -4.38 -7.24 -1.71
C ALA A 33 -5.21 -6.55 -0.61
N TRP A 34 -5.11 -5.23 -0.52
CA TRP A 34 -5.87 -4.39 0.41
C TRP A 34 -5.87 -2.92 -0.06
N PRO A 35 -6.92 -2.14 0.23
CA PRO A 35 -8.21 -2.51 0.83
C PRO A 35 -9.10 -3.33 -0.11
N LYS A 36 -10.16 -3.95 0.45
CA LYS A 36 -11.08 -4.80 -0.34
C LYS A 36 -12.49 -4.23 -0.45
N SER A 37 -12.94 -3.43 0.52
CA SER A 37 -14.26 -2.80 0.47
C SER A 37 -14.18 -1.39 -0.13
N ASN A 38 -15.27 -0.96 -0.77
CA ASN A 38 -15.36 0.40 -1.32
C ASN A 38 -15.24 1.47 -0.23
N ALA A 39 -15.87 1.25 0.93
CA ALA A 39 -15.79 2.20 2.05
C ALA A 39 -14.35 2.39 2.56
N GLU A 40 -13.59 1.30 2.69
CA GLU A 40 -12.17 1.39 3.05
C GLU A 40 -11.36 2.08 1.94
N LEU A 41 -11.60 1.73 0.67
CA LEU A 41 -10.91 2.34 -0.47
C LEU A 41 -11.11 3.86 -0.52
N GLU A 42 -12.31 4.34 -0.22
CA GLU A 42 -12.60 5.77 -0.19
C GLU A 42 -11.99 6.49 1.01
N ASN A 43 -11.97 5.83 2.18
CA ASN A 43 -11.41 6.40 3.40
C ASN A 43 -9.87 6.44 3.37
N ILE A 44 -9.25 5.40 2.83
CA ILE A 44 -7.78 5.24 2.78
C ILE A 44 -7.20 5.95 1.56
N GLY A 45 -7.91 5.92 0.43
CA GLY A 45 -7.57 6.62 -0.80
C GLY A 45 -6.42 6.01 -1.61
N VAL A 46 -5.82 4.91 -1.14
CA VAL A 46 -4.81 4.12 -1.86
C VAL A 46 -5.16 2.64 -1.82
N ARG A 47 -4.60 1.89 -2.77
CA ARG A 47 -4.68 0.43 -2.83
C ARG A 47 -3.28 -0.17 -2.99
N PHE A 48 -3.09 -1.36 -2.44
CA PHE A 48 -1.86 -2.14 -2.53
C PHE A 48 -2.10 -3.32 -3.45
N ASP A 49 -1.63 -3.19 -4.68
CA ASP A 49 -1.75 -4.24 -5.70
C ASP A 49 -0.52 -5.16 -5.60
N TYR A 50 -0.77 -6.46 -5.52
CA TYR A 50 0.31 -7.45 -5.41
C TYR A 50 1.05 -7.56 -6.74
N ASP A 51 2.38 -7.58 -6.70
CA ASP A 51 3.22 -7.74 -7.89
C ASP A 51 3.81 -9.15 -7.94
N GLU A 52 4.76 -9.45 -7.05
CA GLU A 52 5.53 -10.69 -7.10
C GLU A 52 6.23 -10.98 -5.76
N GLU A 53 6.82 -12.17 -5.63
CA GLU A 53 7.85 -12.44 -4.63
C GLU A 53 9.21 -12.00 -5.18
N VAL A 54 10.00 -11.29 -4.36
CA VAL A 54 11.39 -10.93 -4.69
C VAL A 54 12.32 -11.44 -3.61
N THR A 55 13.50 -11.91 -4.00
CA THR A 55 14.55 -12.31 -3.04
C THR A 55 15.63 -11.25 -3.00
N GLN A 56 15.93 -10.74 -1.80
CA GLN A 56 17.02 -9.78 -1.57
C GLN A 56 17.90 -10.31 -0.44
N ASN A 57 19.20 -10.48 -0.70
CA ASN A 57 20.17 -10.97 0.28
C ASN A 57 19.73 -12.28 0.98
N GLY A 58 19.13 -13.20 0.22
CA GLY A 58 18.63 -14.48 0.74
C GLY A 58 17.29 -14.41 1.50
N VAL A 59 16.68 -13.23 1.63
CA VAL A 59 15.37 -13.03 2.27
C VAL A 59 14.29 -12.81 1.22
N VAL A 60 13.17 -13.53 1.35
CA VAL A 60 12.02 -13.43 0.45
C VAL A 60 11.05 -12.35 0.94
N TYR A 61 10.63 -11.48 0.03
CA TYR A 61 9.66 -10.41 0.25
C TYR A 61 8.50 -10.51 -0.73
N HIS A 62 7.30 -10.19 -0.27
CA HIS A 62 6.16 -9.86 -1.10
C HIS A 62 6.23 -8.39 -1.50
N LYS A 63 6.21 -8.14 -2.80
CA LYS A 63 6.25 -6.80 -3.39
C LYS A 63 4.83 -6.33 -3.71
N PHE A 64 4.50 -5.13 -3.26
CA PHE A 64 3.23 -4.47 -3.55
C PHE A 64 3.46 -3.10 -4.17
N GLN A 65 2.60 -2.73 -5.11
CA GLN A 65 2.54 -1.39 -5.66
C GLN A 65 1.44 -0.59 -4.94
N CYS A 66 1.82 0.51 -4.31
CA CYS A 66 0.86 1.46 -3.76
C CYS A 66 0.37 2.38 -4.88
N GLN A 67 -0.92 2.33 -5.20
CA GLN A 67 -1.55 3.12 -6.26
C GLN A 67 -2.71 3.95 -5.70
N PRO A 68 -2.98 5.16 -6.23
CA PRO A 68 -4.10 5.98 -5.78
C PRO A 68 -5.43 5.34 -6.19
N ASN A 69 -6.43 5.36 -5.31
CA ASN A 69 -7.76 4.85 -5.62
C ASN A 69 -8.41 5.63 -6.80
N ALA A 70 -9.22 4.94 -7.60
CA ALA A 70 -9.92 5.55 -8.74
C ALA A 70 -11.15 6.37 -8.29
N GLY A 71 -11.81 5.92 -7.23
CA GLY A 71 -13.00 6.55 -6.67
C GLY A 71 -12.71 7.82 -5.86
N LYS A 72 -13.56 8.08 -4.86
CA LYS A 72 -13.42 9.22 -3.96
C LYS A 72 -12.10 9.08 -3.17
N ILE A 73 -11.32 10.17 -3.15
CA ILE A 73 -10.05 10.28 -2.45
C ILE A 73 -9.86 11.72 -1.94
N SER A 74 -8.90 11.93 -1.03
CA SER A 74 -8.56 13.27 -0.55
C SER A 74 -8.03 14.16 -1.68
N ALA A 75 -8.20 15.48 -1.53
CA ALA A 75 -7.77 16.45 -2.55
C ALA A 75 -6.27 16.35 -2.87
N SER A 76 -5.41 16.10 -1.86
CA SER A 76 -3.97 15.94 -2.08
C SER A 76 -3.64 14.67 -2.88
N LEU A 77 -4.32 13.55 -2.62
CA LEU A 77 -4.14 12.33 -3.41
C LEU A 77 -4.66 12.50 -4.83
N LYS A 78 -5.76 13.25 -5.01
CA LYS A 78 -6.30 13.57 -6.34
C LYS A 78 -5.31 14.40 -7.16
N ALA A 79 -4.78 15.48 -6.58
CA ALA A 79 -3.78 16.32 -7.23
C ALA A 79 -2.52 15.53 -7.58
N TRP A 80 -2.05 14.67 -6.66
CA TRP A 80 -0.92 13.78 -6.93
C TRP A 80 -1.22 12.86 -8.11
N ARG A 81 -2.38 12.19 -8.10
CA ARG A 81 -2.82 11.27 -9.15
C ARG A 81 -2.85 11.93 -10.53
N GLU A 82 -3.40 13.13 -10.63
CA GLU A 82 -3.51 13.89 -11.87
C GLU A 82 -2.14 14.29 -12.44
N LYS A 83 -1.17 14.59 -11.57
CA LYS A 83 0.19 14.96 -11.97
C LYS A 83 1.07 13.76 -12.37
N HIS A 84 0.79 12.56 -11.86
CA HIS A 84 1.72 11.42 -11.95
C HIS A 84 1.23 10.27 -12.86
N GLY A 85 0.26 10.51 -13.74
CA GLY A 85 -0.18 9.52 -14.73
C GLY A 85 -1.42 8.70 -14.33
N GLY A 86 -2.21 9.19 -13.39
CA GLY A 86 -3.55 8.67 -13.13
C GLY A 86 -3.60 7.49 -12.15
N THR A 87 -4.65 6.69 -12.27
CA THR A 87 -5.01 5.67 -11.26
C THR A 87 -4.00 4.53 -11.15
N HIS A 88 -3.27 4.23 -12.22
CA HIS A 88 -2.28 3.14 -12.25
C HIS A 88 -0.86 3.60 -11.92
N ALA A 89 -0.69 4.90 -11.61
CA ALA A 89 0.59 5.42 -11.17
C ALA A 89 1.01 4.79 -9.84
N VAL A 90 2.23 4.27 -9.79
CA VAL A 90 2.80 3.68 -8.57
C VAL A 90 3.38 4.81 -7.72
N MET A 91 2.77 5.08 -6.57
CA MET A 91 3.24 6.07 -5.59
C MET A 91 4.53 5.61 -4.93
N THR A 92 4.60 4.33 -4.58
CA THR A 92 5.75 3.69 -3.94
C THR A 92 5.62 2.17 -4.05
N THR A 93 6.75 1.47 -3.86
CA THR A 93 6.79 0.02 -3.72
C THR A 93 6.92 -0.34 -2.24
N ILE A 94 6.14 -1.30 -1.78
CA ILE A 94 6.17 -1.82 -0.41
C ILE A 94 6.75 -3.23 -0.48
N LEU A 95 7.80 -3.47 0.30
CA LEU A 95 8.42 -4.79 0.44
C LEU A 95 8.11 -5.34 1.83
N VAL A 96 7.32 -6.40 1.88
CA VAL A 96 6.95 -7.06 3.13
C VAL A 96 7.63 -8.41 3.20
N ARG A 97 8.42 -8.67 4.24
CA ARG A 97 9.08 -9.97 4.42
C ARG A 97 8.01 -11.08 4.44
N LYS A 98 8.26 -12.20 3.75
CA LYS A 98 7.38 -13.36 3.79
C LYS A 98 7.20 -13.85 5.23
N ASN A 99 5.95 -14.15 5.62
CA ASN A 99 5.59 -14.49 7.00
C ASN A 99 5.92 -13.41 8.05
N ALA A 100 5.98 -12.13 7.65
CA ALA A 100 6.20 -11.02 8.57
C ALA A 100 5.15 -10.97 9.69
N THR A 101 5.60 -10.55 10.87
CA THR A 101 4.76 -10.16 12.00
C THR A 101 4.01 -8.86 11.71
N LYS A 102 2.95 -8.57 12.49
CA LYS A 102 2.21 -7.30 12.39
C LYS A 102 3.15 -6.09 12.42
N SER A 103 4.10 -6.06 13.36
CA SER A 103 5.03 -4.93 13.51
C SER A 103 5.90 -4.73 12.27
N GLU A 104 6.49 -5.81 11.74
CA GLU A 104 7.31 -5.76 10.52
C GLU A 104 6.50 -5.27 9.30
N VAL A 105 5.25 -5.72 9.14
CA VAL A 105 4.36 -5.24 8.07
C VAL A 105 4.10 -3.75 8.20
N LEU A 106 3.76 -3.28 9.40
CA LEU A 106 3.45 -1.86 9.62
C LEU A 106 4.66 -0.97 9.40
N GLN A 107 5.85 -1.38 9.86
CA GLN A 107 7.09 -0.66 9.62
C GLN A 107 7.42 -0.55 8.13
N ALA A 108 7.25 -1.64 7.36
CA ALA A 108 7.47 -1.62 5.92
C ALA A 108 6.50 -0.66 5.19
N VAL A 109 5.22 -0.66 5.57
CA VAL A 109 4.19 0.20 4.99
C VAL A 109 4.46 1.67 5.34
N ASP A 110 4.66 1.99 6.62
CA ASP A 110 4.89 3.37 7.05
C ASP A 110 6.21 3.91 6.48
N GLY A 111 7.26 3.09 6.45
CA GLY A 111 8.54 3.44 5.83
C GLY A 111 8.39 3.78 4.34
N ALA A 112 7.65 2.96 3.58
CA ALA A 112 7.42 3.20 2.17
C ALA A 112 6.57 4.46 1.90
N LEU A 113 5.51 4.68 2.69
CA LEU A 113 4.58 5.80 2.49
C LEU A 113 5.14 7.15 2.94
N ASN A 114 6.01 7.16 3.96
CA ASN A 114 6.65 8.39 4.41
C ASN A 114 7.58 9.03 3.36
N ASN A 115 8.04 8.23 2.39
CA ASN A 115 8.86 8.70 1.27
C ASN A 115 8.05 9.25 0.09
N VAL A 116 6.71 9.16 0.14
CA VAL A 116 5.84 9.69 -0.92
C VAL A 116 5.66 11.20 -0.72
N ASN A 117 6.17 11.96 -1.68
CA ASN A 117 6.01 13.41 -1.75
C ASN A 117 4.74 13.77 -2.53
N ALA A 118 4.13 14.90 -2.16
CA ALA A 118 2.94 15.44 -2.81
C ALA A 118 3.23 16.04 -4.19
#